data_AF-S2F408-F1
#
_entry.id   AF-S2F408-F1
#
_cell.length_a   1.000
_cell.length_b   1.000
_cell.length_c   1.000
_cell.angle_alpha   90.00
_cell.angle_beta   90.00
_cell.angle_gamma   90.00
#
_symmetry.space_group_name_H-M   'P 1'
#
loop_
_entity.id
_entity.type
_entity.pdbx_description
1 polymer ?
#
loop_
_entity_poly.entity_id
_entity_poly.type
_entity_poly.pdbx_seq_one_letter_code
_entity_poly.pdbx_strand_id
1 'polypeptide(L)'
;MKLRHSLAALLICASLLGCATSSKEGVSVTLNATRQNTGQIGNVALSDWDKQTGLSFFISGVPSGAALPLRLYSFINKGSCQQPGPVAYAMNDKVNTERQAIRGWTFSRSAPVALSVLLAGDYHIVVRTAATDGNVDIFCGDIKPQGPAK
;
A
#
# COMPACT_ATOMS: atom_id res chain seq x y z
N MET A 1 46.00 -44.09 1.55
CA MET A 1 45.34 -42.92 0.92
C MET A 1 43.82 -43.08 0.97
N LYS A 2 43.12 -42.76 2.08
CA LYS A 2 41.63 -42.83 2.13
C LYS A 2 40.93 -41.79 3.03
N LEU A 3 41.66 -40.91 3.74
CA LEU A 3 41.06 -39.94 4.67
C LEU A 3 40.85 -38.53 4.06
N ARG A 4 41.58 -38.19 2.99
CA ARG A 4 41.56 -36.85 2.38
C ARG A 4 40.31 -36.56 1.54
N HIS A 5 39.64 -37.59 1.05
CA HIS A 5 38.46 -37.45 0.18
C HIS A 5 37.16 -37.24 0.97
N SER A 6 37.12 -37.62 2.26
CA SER A 6 35.95 -37.40 3.13
C SER A 6 35.83 -35.97 3.64
N LEU A 7 36.94 -35.24 3.76
CA LEU A 7 36.94 -33.84 4.23
C LEU A 7 36.44 -32.87 3.15
N ALA A 8 36.70 -33.16 1.88
CA ALA A 8 36.22 -32.33 0.77
C ALA A 8 34.68 -32.40 0.60
N ALA A 9 34.07 -33.56 0.91
CA ALA A 9 32.63 -33.73 0.80
C ALA A 9 31.86 -32.96 1.90
N LEU A 10 32.42 -32.81 3.10
CA LEU A 10 31.75 -32.15 4.22
C LEU A 10 31.68 -30.62 4.06
N LEU A 11 32.65 -30.02 3.36
CA LEU A 11 32.72 -28.57 3.15
C LEU A 11 31.75 -28.04 2.09
N ILE A 12 31.22 -28.89 1.21
CA ILE A 12 30.29 -28.49 0.14
C ILE A 12 28.84 -28.39 0.66
N CYS A 13 28.48 -29.14 1.70
CA CYS A 13 27.12 -29.10 2.25
C CYS A 13 26.84 -27.89 3.16
N ALA A 14 27.87 -27.19 3.66
CA ALA A 14 27.70 -26.08 4.59
C ALA A 14 27.49 -24.71 3.91
N SER A 15 27.66 -24.60 2.59
CA SER A 15 27.54 -23.35 1.83
C SER A 15 26.14 -23.10 1.24
N LEU A 16 25.18 -24.00 1.45
CA LEU A 16 23.81 -23.88 0.91
C LEU A 16 22.81 -23.24 1.88
N LEU A 17 23.26 -22.69 3.01
CA LEU A 17 22.44 -21.80 3.85
C LEU A 17 22.34 -20.41 3.19
N GLY A 18 21.79 -20.38 1.97
CA GLY A 18 21.39 -19.17 1.30
C GLY A 18 20.28 -18.52 2.11
N CYS A 19 20.48 -17.25 2.49
CA CYS A 19 19.45 -16.44 3.10
C CYS A 19 18.28 -16.31 2.13
N ALA A 20 17.26 -17.15 2.28
CA ALA A 20 15.93 -16.82 1.82
C ALA A 20 15.43 -15.70 2.76
N THR A 21 15.87 -14.47 2.52
CA THR A 21 15.21 -13.30 3.07
C THR A 21 13.79 -13.33 2.55
N SER A 22 12.88 -13.79 3.40
CA SER A 22 11.43 -13.65 3.21
C SER A 22 11.19 -12.17 2.92
N SER A 23 10.93 -11.85 1.65
CA SER A 23 10.38 -10.56 1.29
C SER A 23 9.04 -10.49 1.99
N LYS A 24 8.95 -9.69 3.07
CA LYS A 24 7.66 -9.38 3.72
C LYS A 24 6.69 -9.01 2.60
N GLU A 25 5.71 -9.88 2.35
CA GLU A 25 4.85 -9.80 1.17
C GLU A 25 4.16 -8.44 1.13
N GLY A 26 4.53 -7.61 0.16
CA GLY A 26 3.88 -6.35 -0.09
C GLY A 26 2.76 -6.55 -1.10
N VAL A 27 1.56 -6.05 -0.80
CA VAL A 27 0.41 -6.13 -1.71
C VAL A 27 0.17 -4.76 -2.32
N SER A 28 0.15 -4.69 -3.65
CA SER A 28 -0.25 -3.46 -4.36
C SER A 28 -1.75 -3.48 -4.65
N VAL A 29 -2.43 -2.40 -4.28
CA VAL A 29 -3.84 -2.16 -4.56
C VAL A 29 -3.96 -1.02 -5.57
N THR A 30 -4.64 -1.29 -6.68
CA THR A 30 -5.00 -0.25 -7.66
C THR A 30 -6.08 0.65 -7.07
N LEU A 31 -5.87 1.96 -7.15
CA LEU A 31 -6.83 2.96 -6.74
C LEU A 31 -7.58 3.47 -7.97
N ASN A 32 -8.87 3.16 -8.05
CA ASN A 32 -9.75 3.63 -9.11
C ASN A 32 -10.11 5.09 -8.85
N ALA A 33 -9.90 5.94 -9.85
CA ALA A 33 -10.33 7.32 -9.80
C ALA A 33 -11.86 7.40 -9.71
N THR A 34 -12.36 8.28 -8.85
CA THR A 34 -13.78 8.60 -8.81
C THR A 34 -14.16 9.53 -9.98
N ARG A 35 -15.45 9.80 -10.15
CA ARG A 35 -15.91 10.81 -11.14
C ARG A 35 -15.26 12.18 -10.95
N GLN A 36 -14.90 12.51 -9.71
CA GLN A 36 -14.28 13.80 -9.36
C GLN A 36 -12.80 13.87 -9.75
N ASN A 37 -12.15 12.74 -10.05
CA ASN A 37 -10.74 12.68 -10.41
C ASN A 37 -10.49 11.91 -11.71
N THR A 38 -11.44 11.99 -12.64
CA THR A 38 -11.44 11.24 -13.90
C THR A 38 -10.12 11.40 -14.67
N GLY A 39 -9.59 10.29 -15.20
CA GLY A 39 -8.35 10.28 -15.98
C GLY A 39 -7.07 10.24 -15.14
N GLN A 40 -7.17 10.27 -13.82
CA GLN A 40 -6.03 10.05 -12.93
C GLN A 40 -5.87 8.58 -12.58
N ILE A 41 -4.63 8.19 -12.29
CA ILE A 41 -4.27 6.86 -11.82
C ILE A 41 -3.74 6.94 -10.41
N GLY A 42 -3.98 5.90 -9.62
CA GLY A 42 -3.41 5.78 -8.29
C GLY A 42 -3.10 4.34 -7.96
N ASN A 43 -2.08 4.14 -7.14
CA ASN A 43 -1.74 2.85 -6.56
C ASN A 43 -1.31 3.05 -5.11
N VAL A 44 -1.54 2.03 -4.29
CA VAL A 44 -1.03 1.98 -2.93
C VAL A 44 -0.36 0.64 -2.67
N ALA A 45 0.90 0.68 -2.25
CA ALA A 45 1.63 -0.48 -1.78
C ALA A 45 1.39 -0.65 -0.28
N LEU A 46 0.90 -1.81 0.11
CA LEU A 46 0.71 -2.23 1.49
C LEU A 46 1.92 -3.03 1.94
N SER A 47 2.41 -2.77 3.14
CA SER A 47 3.56 -3.48 3.72
C SER A 47 3.25 -3.93 5.13
N ASP A 48 3.61 -5.16 5.46
CA ASP A 48 3.42 -5.71 6.79
C ASP A 48 4.48 -5.18 7.78
N TRP A 49 4.05 -4.39 8.75
CA TRP A 49 4.84 -3.89 9.86
C TRP A 49 4.40 -4.55 11.18
N ASP A 50 4.17 -5.87 11.11
CA ASP A 50 3.80 -6.79 12.18
C ASP A 50 2.39 -6.50 12.73
N LYS A 51 2.23 -5.53 13.63
CA LYS A 51 0.92 -5.13 14.20
C LYS A 51 0.30 -3.95 13.48
N GLN A 52 0.97 -3.43 12.46
CA GLN A 52 0.55 -2.29 11.67
C GLN A 52 0.73 -2.60 10.20
N THR A 53 -0.03 -1.91 9.37
CA THR A 53 0.14 -1.93 7.92
C THR A 53 0.68 -0.58 7.50
N GLY A 54 1.83 -0.58 6.82
CA GLY A 54 2.34 0.59 6.12
C GLY A 54 1.64 0.73 4.77
N LEU A 55 1.28 1.96 4.38
CA LEU A 55 0.66 2.26 3.10
C LEU A 55 1.49 3.33 2.40
N SER A 56 2.01 3.02 1.22
CA SER A 56 2.77 3.94 0.37
C SER A 56 1.98 4.24 -0.90
N PHE A 57 1.53 5.49 -1.02
CA PHE A 57 0.66 5.93 -2.09
C PHE A 57 1.45 6.60 -3.21
N PHE A 58 0.99 6.36 -4.44
CA PHE A 58 1.34 7.16 -5.61
C PHE A 58 0.05 7.52 -6.35
N ILE A 59 -0.14 8.79 -6.68
CA ILE A 59 -1.25 9.28 -7.50
C ILE A 59 -0.73 10.22 -8.59
N SER A 60 -1.31 10.18 -9.78
CA SER A 60 -0.90 11.06 -10.88
C SER A 60 -1.40 12.49 -10.74
N GLY A 61 -2.48 12.70 -10.00
CA GLY A 61 -3.11 14.02 -9.86
C GLY A 61 -4.31 14.04 -8.94
N VAL A 62 -4.75 15.27 -8.69
CA VAL A 62 -5.92 15.62 -7.87
C VAL A 62 -6.79 16.61 -8.66
N PRO A 63 -8.05 16.85 -8.27
CA PRO A 63 -8.91 17.80 -8.94
C PRO A 63 -8.30 19.21 -8.98
N SER A 64 -8.60 19.95 -10.06
CA SER A 64 -8.16 21.34 -10.21
C SER A 64 -8.68 22.21 -9.07
N GLY A 65 -7.83 23.08 -8.53
CA GLY A 65 -8.21 24.00 -7.45
C GLY A 65 -7.86 23.52 -6.04
N ALA A 66 -7.29 22.33 -5.87
CA ALA A 66 -6.75 21.90 -4.58
C ALA A 66 -5.62 22.84 -4.10
N ALA A 67 -5.66 23.22 -2.82
CA ALA A 67 -4.68 24.12 -2.22
C ALA A 67 -3.28 23.47 -2.16
N LEU A 68 -2.25 24.33 -2.26
CA LEU A 68 -0.87 23.95 -2.01
C LEU A 68 -0.42 24.51 -0.65
N PRO A 69 0.32 23.74 0.17
CA PRO A 69 0.77 22.36 -0.07
C PRO A 69 -0.41 21.38 -0.09
N LEU A 70 -0.34 20.38 -0.95
CA LEU A 70 -1.43 19.42 -1.13
C LEU A 70 -1.65 18.62 0.15
N ARG A 71 -2.89 18.58 0.64
CA ARG A 71 -3.26 17.83 1.84
C ARG A 71 -4.27 16.76 1.48
N LEU A 72 -3.87 15.51 1.63
CA LEU A 72 -4.72 14.35 1.35
C LEU A 72 -5.01 13.58 2.62
N TYR A 73 -6.27 13.20 2.75
CA TYR A 73 -6.75 12.27 3.76
C TYR A 73 -6.90 10.88 3.17
N SER A 74 -6.74 9.88 4.03
CA SER A 74 -6.85 8.48 3.64
C SER A 74 -7.54 7.68 4.72
N PHE A 75 -8.42 6.80 4.27
CA PHE A 75 -9.26 5.99 5.14
C PHE A 75 -9.22 4.54 4.67
N ILE A 76 -9.26 3.62 5.62
CA ILE A 76 -9.65 2.24 5.37
C ILE A 76 -11.06 2.08 5.91
N ASN A 77 -11.97 1.66 5.04
CA ASN A 77 -13.38 1.48 5.34
C ASN A 77 -13.74 0.00 5.19
N LYS A 78 -14.77 -0.44 5.91
CA LYS A 78 -15.36 -1.77 5.71
C LYS A 78 -16.14 -1.83 4.39
N GLY A 79 -16.34 -3.04 3.86
CA GLY A 79 -17.04 -3.26 2.59
C GLY A 79 -16.15 -2.96 1.39
N SER A 80 -16.77 -2.59 0.27
CA SER A 80 -16.09 -2.36 -1.01
C SER A 80 -16.35 -0.95 -1.55
N CYS A 81 -15.63 -0.58 -2.61
CA CYS A 81 -15.89 0.68 -3.32
C CYS A 81 -17.32 0.77 -3.89
N GLN A 82 -17.95 -0.36 -4.23
CA GLN A 82 -19.32 -0.42 -4.75
C GLN A 82 -20.37 -0.43 -3.64
N GLN A 83 -20.03 -0.96 -2.47
CA GLN A 83 -20.89 -1.00 -1.29
C GLN A 83 -20.11 -0.47 -0.08
N PRO A 84 -19.97 0.88 0.03
CA PRO A 84 -19.17 1.48 1.08
C PRO A 84 -19.77 1.23 2.46
N GLY A 85 -18.94 0.77 3.39
CA GLY A 85 -19.25 0.67 4.81
C GLY A 85 -18.63 1.80 5.63
N PRO A 86 -18.73 1.72 6.97
CA PRO A 86 -18.17 2.72 7.86
C PRO A 86 -16.63 2.74 7.83
N VAL A 87 -16.07 3.88 8.24
CA VAL A 87 -14.62 4.03 8.45
C VAL A 87 -14.16 3.09 9.55
N ALA A 88 -13.17 2.25 9.25
CA ALA A 88 -12.50 1.40 10.23
C ALA A 88 -11.25 2.11 10.77
N TYR A 89 -10.48 2.76 9.89
CA TYR A 89 -9.25 3.44 10.25
C TYR A 89 -9.13 4.77 9.49
N ALA A 90 -9.04 5.88 10.21
CA ALA A 90 -8.68 7.17 9.66
C ALA A 90 -7.17 7.36 9.79
N MET A 91 -6.47 7.54 8.68
CA MET A 91 -5.01 7.60 8.65
C MET A 91 -4.56 9.02 8.31
N ASN A 92 -4.86 9.98 9.18
CA ASN A 92 -4.72 11.41 8.86
C ASN A 92 -3.80 12.18 9.83
N ASP A 93 -3.13 11.47 10.74
CA ASP A 93 -2.30 12.07 11.79
C ASP A 93 -1.03 12.75 11.25
N LYS A 94 -0.62 12.38 10.04
CA LYS A 94 0.55 12.94 9.35
C LYS A 94 0.14 13.38 7.96
N VAL A 95 0.61 14.57 7.56
CA VAL A 95 0.45 15.09 6.21
C VAL A 95 1.84 15.23 5.59
N ASN A 96 2.25 14.23 4.82
CA ASN A 96 3.56 14.11 4.18
C ASN A 96 3.42 13.96 2.65
N THR A 97 2.49 14.70 2.06
CA THR A 97 2.27 14.66 0.62
C THR A 97 3.35 15.43 -0.11
N GLU A 98 4.09 14.72 -0.96
CA GLU A 98 5.28 15.22 -1.65
C GLU A 98 5.07 15.17 -3.15
N ARG A 99 5.40 16.28 -3.81
CA ARG A 99 5.37 16.34 -5.28
C ARG A 99 6.55 15.56 -5.83
N GLN A 100 6.30 14.67 -6.78
CA GLN A 100 7.36 13.91 -7.43
C GLN A 100 7.90 14.64 -8.67
N ALA A 101 9.11 14.25 -9.10
CA ALA A 101 9.71 14.74 -10.35
C ALA A 101 8.92 14.27 -11.58
N ILE A 102 8.32 13.07 -11.49
CA ILE A 102 7.28 12.61 -12.39
C ILE A 102 5.95 13.32 -12.06
N ARG A 103 5.10 13.61 -13.06
CA ARG A 103 3.78 14.23 -12.82
C ARG A 103 2.95 13.35 -11.87
N GLY A 104 2.94 13.70 -10.60
CA GLY A 104 2.26 12.96 -9.55
C GLY A 104 2.70 13.35 -8.14
N TRP A 105 2.13 12.65 -7.18
CA TRP A 105 2.32 12.86 -5.75
C TRP A 105 2.50 11.53 -5.04
N THR A 106 3.35 11.51 -4.04
CA THR A 106 3.48 10.39 -3.10
C THR A 106 3.18 10.85 -1.71
N PHE A 107 2.73 9.91 -0.87
CA PHE A 107 2.57 10.11 0.56
C PHE A 107 2.51 8.75 1.22
N SER A 108 2.72 8.70 2.53
CA SER A 108 2.65 7.45 3.28
C SER A 108 1.77 7.58 4.51
N ARG A 109 1.13 6.47 4.84
CA ARG A 109 0.24 6.32 6.00
C ARG A 109 0.52 5.01 6.70
N SER A 110 -0.02 4.86 7.90
CA SER A 110 0.00 3.62 8.66
C SER A 110 -1.36 3.38 9.28
N ALA A 111 -1.81 2.13 9.24
CA ALA A 111 -3.02 1.69 9.93
C ALA A 111 -2.64 0.77 11.10
N PRO A 112 -3.25 0.90 12.29
CA PRO A 112 -2.96 0.08 13.46
C PRO A 112 -3.65 -1.30 13.37
N VAL A 113 -3.42 -2.01 12.28
CA VAL A 113 -3.99 -3.33 11.97
C VAL A 113 -2.99 -4.13 11.15
N ALA A 114 -2.91 -5.44 11.41
CA ALA A 114 -2.05 -6.34 10.66
C ALA A 114 -2.53 -6.49 9.20
N LEU A 115 -1.59 -6.61 8.26
CA LEU A 115 -1.91 -6.71 6.83
C LEU A 115 -2.80 -7.92 6.54
N SER A 116 -2.55 -9.05 7.21
CA SER A 116 -3.35 -10.28 7.07
C SER A 116 -4.84 -10.07 7.39
N VAL A 117 -5.17 -9.22 8.37
CA VAL A 117 -6.56 -8.89 8.71
C VAL A 117 -7.23 -8.08 7.60
N LEU A 118 -6.49 -7.17 6.97
CA LEU A 118 -6.99 -6.39 5.85
C LEU A 118 -7.20 -7.24 4.60
N LEU A 119 -6.31 -8.20 4.34
CA LEU A 119 -6.40 -9.09 3.18
C LEU A 119 -7.49 -10.17 3.34
N ALA A 120 -7.78 -10.59 4.56
CA ALA A 120 -8.79 -11.60 4.85
C ALA A 120 -10.23 -11.04 4.98
N GLY A 121 -10.38 -9.72 5.10
CA GLY A 121 -11.67 -9.07 5.29
C GLY A 121 -12.08 -8.20 4.11
N ASP A 122 -13.34 -7.79 4.10
CA ASP A 122 -13.86 -6.85 3.12
C ASP A 122 -13.51 -5.41 3.54
N TYR A 123 -12.41 -4.90 2.99
CA TYR A 123 -11.96 -3.54 3.20
C TYR A 123 -11.66 -2.83 1.88
N HIS A 124 -11.82 -1.51 1.89
CA HIS A 124 -11.37 -0.66 0.79
C HIS A 124 -10.69 0.60 1.31
N ILE A 125 -9.83 1.17 0.49
CA ILE A 125 -9.08 2.39 0.75
C ILE A 125 -9.74 3.54 0.01
N VAL A 126 -9.94 4.65 0.70
CA VAL A 126 -10.41 5.91 0.11
C VAL A 126 -9.32 6.97 0.28
N VAL A 127 -9.04 7.70 -0.80
CA VAL A 127 -8.23 8.93 -0.75
C VAL A 127 -9.15 10.11 -0.98
N ARG A 128 -9.07 11.10 -0.09
CA ARG A 128 -9.95 12.27 -0.03
C ARG A 128 -9.13 13.55 0.02
N THR A 129 -9.61 14.62 -0.62
CA THR A 129 -9.04 15.96 -0.45
C THR A 129 -9.25 16.49 0.97
N ALA A 130 -8.42 17.42 1.45
CA ALA A 130 -8.62 17.99 2.77
C ALA A 130 -9.97 18.73 2.87
N ALA A 131 -10.40 19.02 4.11
CA ALA A 131 -11.64 19.74 4.35
C ALA A 131 -11.65 21.14 3.71
N THR A 132 -10.48 21.79 3.64
CA THR A 132 -10.28 23.07 2.94
C THR A 132 -10.48 22.97 1.43
N ASP A 133 -10.38 21.76 0.88
CA ASP A 133 -10.50 21.43 -0.54
C ASP A 133 -11.79 20.63 -0.83
N GLY A 134 -12.78 20.72 0.05
CA GLY A 134 -14.14 20.23 -0.19
C GLY A 134 -14.43 18.78 0.23
N ASN A 135 -13.52 18.08 0.93
CA ASN A 135 -13.72 16.69 1.39
C ASN A 135 -14.13 15.72 0.26
N VAL A 136 -13.54 15.88 -0.91
CA VAL A 136 -13.93 15.13 -2.11
C VAL A 136 -13.17 13.80 -2.15
N ASP A 137 -13.91 12.69 -2.25
CA ASP A 137 -13.33 11.37 -2.52
C ASP A 137 -12.81 11.33 -3.96
N ILE A 138 -11.50 11.16 -4.11
CA ILE A 138 -10.81 11.24 -5.41
C ILE A 138 -10.34 9.87 -5.91
N PHE A 139 -10.12 8.92 -4.99
CA PHE A 139 -9.82 7.55 -5.34
C PHE A 139 -10.47 6.56 -4.38
N CYS A 140 -10.78 5.36 -4.89
CA CYS A 140 -11.18 4.21 -4.10
C CYS A 140 -10.52 2.92 -4.62
N GLY A 141 -10.01 2.05 -3.75
CA GLY A 141 -9.50 0.73 -4.14
C GLY A 141 -9.85 -0.35 -3.13
N ASP A 142 -10.41 -1.46 -3.61
CA ASP A 142 -10.67 -2.62 -2.75
C ASP A 142 -9.36 -3.30 -2.36
N ILE A 143 -9.19 -3.61 -1.08
CA ILE A 143 -8.08 -4.43 -0.61
C ILE A 143 -8.45 -5.89 -0.91
N LYS A 144 -7.75 -6.50 -1.87
CA LYS A 144 -7.92 -7.91 -2.21
C LYS A 144 -6.56 -8.60 -2.15
N PRO A 145 -6.52 -9.89 -1.75
CA PRO A 145 -5.35 -10.72 -1.98
C PRO A 145 -5.00 -10.67 -3.47
N GLN A 146 -3.75 -10.38 -3.82
CA GLN A 146 -3.32 -10.56 -5.21
C GLN A 146 -3.43 -12.05 -5.54
N GLY A 147 -4.32 -12.38 -6.49
CA GLY A 147 -4.22 -13.65 -7.20
C GLY A 147 -2.91 -13.64 -8.01
N PRO A 148 -2.35 -14.82 -8.34
CA PRO A 148 -1.13 -14.89 -9.14
C PRO A 148 -1.31 -14.05 -10.41
N ALA A 149 -0.35 -13.17 -10.69
CA ALA A 149 -0.29 -12.45 -11.95
C ALA A 149 -0.41 -13.49 -13.08
N LYS A 150 -1.43 -13.33 -13.92
CA LYS A 150 -1.69 -14.23 -15.04
C LYS A 150 -0.77 -13.91 -16.21
#